data_AF-A0A517P9N8-F1
#
_entry.id   AF-A0A517P9N8-F1
#
_cell.length_a   1.000
_cell.length_b   1.000
_cell.length_c   1.000
_cell.angle_alpha   90.00
_cell.angle_beta   90.00
_cell.angle_gamma   90.00
#
_symmetry.space_group_name_H-M   'P 1'
#
loop_
_entity.id
_entity.type
_entity.pdbx_description
1 polymer ?
#
loop_
_entity_poly.entity_id
_entity_poly.type
_entity_poly.pdbx_seq_one_letter_code
_entity_poly.pdbx_strand_id
1 'polypeptide(L)'
;MSDAATAPPPRLSRKRRTAAERLFRSVRPELEERFRALAGRDGKPAGLRWVEVQFSGEPTFVTAPDGRLDALLPVVVQFEPIPGGGVEEVNAARLPRSAVALFHHRPAPWWASWSAGMWGTGGRVLFNHTPETAAERVAAGH
;
A
#
# COMPACT_ATOMS: atom_id res chain seq x y z
N MET A 1 -29.59 -16.33 2.96
CA MET A 1 -28.59 -17.41 3.05
C MET A 1 -27.36 -16.85 3.73
N SER A 2 -26.94 -17.55 4.77
CA SER A 2 -26.18 -17.14 5.94
C SER A 2 -25.03 -16.14 5.75
N ASP A 3 -25.16 -15.10 6.56
CA ASP A 3 -24.18 -14.09 6.94
C ASP A 3 -22.98 -14.78 7.63
N ALA A 4 -21.93 -15.08 6.87
CA ALA A 4 -20.67 -15.53 7.42
C ALA A 4 -19.94 -14.29 7.96
N ALA A 5 -20.29 -13.91 9.19
CA ALA A 5 -19.49 -13.02 10.02
C ALA A 5 -18.05 -13.58 10.04
N THR A 6 -17.22 -13.02 9.17
CA THR A 6 -15.88 -13.53 8.89
C THR A 6 -15.03 -13.15 10.08
N ALA A 7 -14.84 -14.10 10.99
CA ALA A 7 -13.82 -13.99 12.02
C ALA A 7 -12.51 -13.57 11.34
N PRO A 8 -11.75 -12.61 11.90
CA PRO A 8 -10.51 -12.15 11.29
C PRO A 8 -9.63 -13.37 11.01
N PRO A 9 -9.03 -13.47 9.81
CA PRO A 9 -8.26 -14.64 9.45
C PRO A 9 -7.17 -14.88 10.50
N PRO A 10 -6.93 -16.14 10.91
CA PRO A 10 -5.90 -16.43 11.88
C PRO A 10 -4.56 -15.92 11.35
N ARG A 11 -3.74 -15.36 12.25
CA ARG A 11 -2.39 -14.88 11.92
C ARG A 11 -1.66 -15.94 11.09
N LEU A 12 -1.03 -15.52 10.00
CA LEU A 12 -0.29 -16.41 9.13
C LEU A 12 0.78 -17.17 9.94
N SER A 13 0.85 -18.49 9.77
CA SER A 13 1.97 -19.26 10.30
C SER A 13 3.29 -18.71 9.76
N ARG A 14 4.39 -18.86 10.50
CA ARG A 14 5.71 -18.35 10.08
C ARG A 14 6.08 -18.78 8.65
N LYS A 15 5.83 -20.04 8.30
CA LYS A 15 6.07 -20.58 6.95
C LYS A 15 5.22 -19.89 5.89
N ARG A 16 3.94 -19.66 6.16
CA ARG A 16 3.03 -18.95 5.23
C ARG A 16 3.41 -17.49 5.07
N ARG A 17 3.81 -16.83 6.16
CA ARG A 17 4.32 -15.46 6.12
C ARG A 17 5.57 -15.36 5.24
N THR A 18 6.59 -16.20 5.46
CA THR A 18 7.80 -16.20 4.61
C THR A 18 7.48 -16.47 3.14
N ALA A 19 6.53 -17.36 2.85
CA ALA A 19 6.08 -17.59 1.47
C ALA A 19 5.39 -16.35 0.87
N ALA A 20 4.53 -15.68 1.62
CA ALA A 20 3.86 -14.45 1.19
C ALA A 20 4.86 -13.31 0.95
N GLU A 21 5.85 -13.12 1.82
CA GLU A 21 6.91 -12.12 1.65
C GLU A 21 7.79 -12.39 0.42
N ARG A 22 8.07 -13.67 0.12
CA ARG A 22 8.76 -14.06 -1.12
C ARG A 22 7.90 -13.79 -2.35
N LEU A 23 6.62 -14.16 -2.29
CA LEU A 23 5.66 -13.89 -3.36
C LEU A 23 5.58 -12.39 -3.65
N PHE A 24 5.52 -11.55 -2.62
CA PHE A 24 5.50 -10.09 -2.79
C PHE A 24 6.67 -9.62 -3.64
N ARG A 25 7.89 -10.04 -3.28
CA ARG A 25 9.09 -9.64 -4.00
C ARG A 25 9.09 -10.10 -5.46
N SER A 26 8.53 -11.28 -5.76
CA SER A 26 8.43 -11.75 -7.15
C SER A 26 7.38 -11.00 -7.97
N VAL A 27 6.25 -10.61 -7.37
CA VAL A 27 5.17 -9.89 -8.08
C VAL A 27 5.26 -8.38 -7.95
N ARG A 28 6.31 -7.86 -7.30
CA ARG A 28 6.51 -6.43 -7.02
C ARG A 28 6.38 -5.56 -8.28
N PRO A 29 7.01 -5.87 -9.44
CA PRO A 29 6.90 -5.01 -10.61
C PRO A 29 5.45 -4.83 -11.10
N GLU A 30 4.67 -5.90 -11.12
CA GLU A 30 3.25 -5.88 -11.50
C GLU A 30 2.42 -5.07 -10.49
N LEU A 31 2.70 -5.25 -9.20
CA LEU A 31 2.03 -4.49 -8.14
C LEU A 31 2.33 -2.99 -8.22
N GLU A 32 3.56 -2.59 -8.52
CA GLU A 32 3.94 -1.20 -8.69
C GLU A 32 3.25 -0.54 -9.89
N GLU A 33 3.13 -1.26 -11.01
CA GLU A 33 2.38 -0.80 -12.17
C GLU A 33 0.90 -0.62 -11.83
N ARG A 34 0.29 -1.63 -11.20
CA ARG A 34 -1.09 -1.54 -10.73
C ARG A 34 -1.29 -0.41 -9.72
N PHE A 35 -0.31 -0.18 -8.84
CA PHE A 35 -0.33 0.95 -7.92
C PHE A 35 -0.34 2.26 -8.70
N ARG A 36 0.56 2.46 -9.67
CA ARG A 36 0.60 3.69 -10.49
C ARG A 36 -0.73 3.95 -11.21
N ALA A 37 -1.41 2.89 -11.68
CA ALA A 37 -2.70 3.01 -12.33
C ALA A 37 -3.86 3.39 -11.38
N LEU A 38 -3.75 3.07 -10.09
CA LEU A 38 -4.77 3.33 -9.08
C LEU A 38 -4.46 4.59 -8.26
N ALA A 39 -3.19 4.90 -8.05
CA ALA A 39 -2.71 6.05 -7.32
C ALA A 39 -3.12 7.34 -8.04
N GLY A 40 -3.51 8.35 -7.27
CA GLY A 40 -4.01 9.61 -7.80
C GLY A 40 -5.50 9.61 -8.18
N ARG A 41 -6.19 8.44 -8.21
CA ARG A 41 -7.65 8.40 -8.39
C ARG A 41 -8.41 9.12 -7.27
N ASP A 42 -7.88 9.09 -6.05
CA ASP A 42 -8.50 9.72 -4.88
C ASP A 42 -8.17 11.21 -4.74
N GLY A 43 -7.40 11.82 -5.67
CA GLY A 43 -7.19 13.28 -5.73
C GLY A 43 -6.52 13.90 -4.51
N LYS A 44 -5.83 13.10 -3.68
CA LYS A 44 -5.14 13.57 -2.47
C LYS A 44 -3.64 13.74 -2.74
N PRO A 45 -3.03 14.87 -2.34
CA PRO A 45 -3.63 16.04 -1.70
C PRO A 45 -4.50 16.86 -2.66
N ALA A 46 -5.58 17.47 -2.15
CA ALA A 46 -6.50 18.26 -2.96
C ALA A 46 -5.78 19.41 -3.69
N GLY A 47 -6.21 19.72 -4.91
CA GLY A 47 -5.60 20.75 -5.76
C GLY A 47 -4.28 20.32 -6.43
N LEU A 48 -3.81 19.08 -6.20
CA LEU A 48 -2.60 18.52 -6.83
C LEU A 48 -2.92 17.28 -7.64
N ARG A 49 -2.31 17.18 -8.82
CA ARG A 49 -2.29 15.99 -9.66
C ARG A 49 -1.00 15.22 -9.41
N TRP A 50 -1.10 13.90 -9.32
CA TRP A 50 0.05 13.02 -9.31
C TRP A 50 0.64 12.95 -10.72
N VAL A 51 1.95 13.17 -10.83
CA VAL A 51 2.67 13.12 -12.10
C VAL A 51 3.48 11.85 -12.19
N GLU A 52 4.21 11.53 -11.13
CA GLU A 52 5.13 10.40 -11.09
C GLU A 52 5.19 9.80 -9.68
N VAL A 53 5.44 8.50 -9.61
CA VAL A 53 5.71 7.77 -8.38
C VAL A 53 6.95 6.90 -8.57
N GLN A 54 7.97 7.17 -7.77
CA GLN A 54 9.21 6.40 -7.75
C GLN A 54 9.24 5.52 -6.50
N PHE A 55 9.36 4.21 -6.69
CA PHE A 55 9.53 3.25 -5.62
C PHE A 55 11.01 3.11 -5.28
N SER A 56 11.35 3.03 -3.99
CA SER A 56 12.73 2.84 -3.55
C SER A 56 12.80 1.90 -2.35
N GLY A 57 13.98 1.30 -2.16
CA GLY A 57 14.26 0.44 -1.00
C GLY A 57 13.53 -0.91 -0.97
N GLU A 58 13.61 -1.54 0.20
CA GLU A 58 12.99 -2.82 0.51
C GLU A 58 11.63 -2.64 1.19
N PRO A 59 10.70 -3.60 1.02
CA PRO A 59 9.41 -3.58 1.71
C PRO A 59 9.55 -3.84 3.21
N THR A 60 8.84 -3.05 4.02
CA THR A 60 8.58 -3.36 5.42
C THR A 60 7.26 -4.12 5.53
N PHE A 61 7.29 -5.31 6.13
CA PHE A 61 6.10 -6.14 6.32
C PHE A 61 5.52 -5.96 7.72
N VAL A 62 4.20 -5.73 7.78
CA VAL A 62 3.49 -5.48 9.04
C VAL A 62 2.22 -6.33 9.10
N THR A 63 1.86 -6.80 10.30
CA THR A 63 0.56 -7.44 10.54
C THR A 63 -0.39 -6.41 11.13
N ALA A 64 -1.46 -6.11 10.42
CA ALA A 64 -2.52 -5.22 10.88
C ALA A 64 -3.34 -5.86 12.03
N PRO A 65 -4.10 -5.08 12.81
CA PRO A 65 -4.93 -5.58 13.91
C PRO A 65 -5.91 -6.69 13.49
N ASP A 66 -6.42 -6.63 12.27
CA ASP A 66 -7.33 -7.62 11.67
C ASP A 66 -6.62 -8.92 11.26
N GLY A 67 -5.32 -9.05 11.52
CA GLY A 67 -4.51 -10.22 11.18
C GLY A 67 -3.98 -10.23 9.76
N ARG A 68 -4.32 -9.21 8.95
CA ARG A 68 -3.84 -9.10 7.56
C ARG A 68 -2.35 -8.76 7.52
N LEU A 69 -1.64 -9.35 6.56
CA LEU A 69 -0.25 -9.00 6.28
C LEU A 69 -0.23 -7.90 5.22
N ASP A 70 0.36 -6.75 5.55
CA ASP A 70 0.56 -5.64 4.64
C ASP A 70 2.06 -5.47 4.35
N ALA A 71 2.38 -4.99 3.15
CA ALA A 71 3.73 -4.61 2.72
C ALA A 71 3.75 -3.10 2.46
N LEU A 72 4.76 -2.44 3.00
CA LEU A 72 4.95 -1.00 3.00
C LEU A 72 6.21 -0.66 2.22
N LEU A 73 6.07 0.07 1.11
CA LEU A 73 7.21 0.50 0.31
C LEU A 73 7.41 2.00 0.41
N PRO A 74 8.65 2.46 0.65
CA PRO A 74 9.00 3.86 0.43
C PRO A 74 8.72 4.26 -1.02
N VAL A 75 8.07 5.40 -1.18
CA VAL A 75 7.89 6.05 -2.47
C VAL A 75 8.18 7.54 -2.38
N VAL A 76 8.62 8.10 -3.51
CA VAL A 76 8.66 9.54 -3.73
C VAL A 76 7.60 9.87 -4.78
N VAL A 77 6.70 10.79 -4.44
CA VAL A 77 5.61 11.21 -5.31
C VAL A 77 5.87 12.62 -5.80
N GLN A 78 5.78 12.82 -7.11
CA GLN A 78 5.86 14.13 -7.75
C GLN A 78 4.46 14.65 -8.08
N PHE A 79 4.27 15.96 -7.82
CA PHE A 79 2.99 16.64 -7.96
C PHE A 79 3.07 17.80 -8.92
N GLU A 80 1.92 18.09 -9.53
CA GLU A 80 1.66 19.33 -10.24
C GLU A 80 0.37 19.98 -9.71
N PRO A 81 0.36 21.31 -9.51
CA PRO A 81 -0.88 22.03 -9.24
C PRO A 81 -1.90 21.83 -10.35
N ILE A 82 -3.15 21.60 -9.97
CA ILE A 82 -4.29 21.63 -10.89
C ILE A 82 -4.68 23.10 -11.10
N PRO A 83 -4.87 23.57 -12.34
CA PRO A 83 -5.39 24.92 -12.60
C PRO A 83 -6.77 25.15 -11.98
N GLY A 84 -6.97 26.30 -11.35
CA GLY A 84 -8.11 26.60 -10.48
C GLY A 84 -8.07 25.92 -9.11
N GLY A 85 -6.93 25.29 -8.74
CA GLY A 85 -6.77 24.48 -7.53
C GLY A 85 -6.37 25.27 -6.28
N GLY A 86 -6.06 26.56 -6.42
CA GLY A 86 -5.74 27.48 -5.32
C GLY A 86 -4.35 27.30 -4.72
N VAL A 87 -3.46 26.55 -5.38
CA VAL A 87 -2.10 26.20 -4.92
C VAL A 87 -1.05 26.35 -6.01
N GLU A 88 -1.39 26.94 -7.15
CA GLU A 88 -0.54 27.08 -8.33
C GLU A 88 0.71 27.93 -8.08
N GLU A 89 0.55 28.97 -7.27
CA GLU A 89 1.62 29.90 -6.90
C GLU A 89 2.47 29.41 -5.72
N VAL A 90 2.05 28.31 -5.06
CA VAL A 90 2.79 27.75 -3.92
C VAL A 90 3.93 26.90 -4.45
N ASN A 91 5.17 27.40 -4.37
CA ASN A 91 6.36 26.65 -4.81
C ASN A 91 6.46 25.25 -4.19
N ALA A 92 6.03 25.07 -2.93
CA ALA A 92 6.00 23.78 -2.25
C ALA A 92 4.98 22.77 -2.82
N ALA A 93 4.06 23.21 -3.68
CA ALA A 93 3.10 22.35 -4.38
C ALA A 93 3.76 21.46 -5.44
N ARG A 94 4.93 21.85 -5.95
CA ARG A 94 5.70 21.12 -6.97
C ARG A 94 6.84 20.28 -6.39
N LEU A 95 7.12 20.40 -5.10
CA LEU A 95 8.18 19.64 -4.46
C LEU A 95 7.78 18.16 -4.32
N PRO A 96 8.67 17.22 -4.68
CA PRO A 96 8.45 15.79 -4.44
C PRO A 96 8.25 15.52 -2.94
N ARG A 97 7.37 14.56 -2.61
CA ARG A 97 7.10 14.18 -1.22
C ARG A 97 7.38 12.71 -1.00
N SER A 98 8.06 12.42 0.10
CA SER A 98 8.19 11.06 0.60
C SER A 98 6.86 10.56 1.15
N ALA A 99 6.53 9.33 0.80
CA ALA A 99 5.34 8.64 1.27
C ALA A 99 5.61 7.14 1.36
N VAL A 100 4.62 6.40 1.83
CA VAL A 100 4.66 4.93 1.91
C VAL A 100 3.48 4.35 1.15
N ALA A 101 3.75 3.58 0.10
CA ALA A 101 2.74 2.82 -0.63
C ALA A 101 2.36 1.55 0.15
N LEU A 102 1.06 1.29 0.25
CA LEU A 102 0.52 0.14 0.97
C LEU A 102 -0.01 -0.92 0.01
N PHE A 103 0.42 -2.16 0.25
CA PHE A 103 -0.04 -3.37 -0.42
C PHE A 103 -0.55 -4.35 0.61
N HIS A 104 -1.62 -5.08 0.30
CA HIS A 104 -2.25 -6.01 1.21
C HIS A 104 -2.22 -7.44 0.67
N HIS A 105 -1.88 -8.38 1.54
CA HIS A 105 -1.95 -9.81 1.24
C HIS A 105 -3.36 -10.31 1.52
N ARG A 106 -3.89 -11.08 0.58
CA ARG A 106 -5.09 -11.88 0.76
C ARG A 106 -4.68 -13.34 0.82
N PRO A 107 -4.82 -14.02 1.97
CA PRO A 107 -4.52 -15.43 2.06
C PRO A 107 -5.42 -16.24 1.14
N ALA A 108 -4.89 -17.35 0.62
CA ALA A 108 -5.69 -18.29 -0.14
C ALA A 108 -6.79 -18.91 0.76
N PRO A 109 -7.98 -19.18 0.21
CA PRO A 109 -9.00 -19.96 0.91
C PRO A 109 -8.46 -21.33 1.36
N TRP A 110 -9.04 -21.90 2.41
CA TRP A 110 -8.61 -23.20 2.95
C TRP A 110 -8.66 -24.33 1.92
N TRP A 111 -9.63 -24.29 0.98
CA TRP A 111 -9.78 -25.27 -0.09
C TRP A 111 -8.70 -25.14 -1.18
N ALA A 112 -8.04 -23.99 -1.26
CA ALA A 112 -6.91 -23.72 -2.14
C ALA A 112 -5.60 -23.64 -1.36
N SER A 113 -5.41 -24.52 -0.36
CA SER A 113 -4.26 -24.50 0.55
C SER A 113 -2.89 -24.64 -0.15
N TRP A 114 -2.87 -25.11 -1.39
CA TRP A 114 -1.70 -25.18 -2.27
C TRP A 114 -1.27 -23.80 -2.81
N SER A 115 -2.15 -22.80 -2.79
CA SER A 115 -1.86 -21.44 -3.25
C SER A 115 -1.27 -20.59 -2.12
N ALA A 116 -0.29 -19.75 -2.46
CA ALA A 116 0.35 -18.80 -1.53
C ALA A 116 -0.52 -17.55 -1.24
N GLY A 117 -1.74 -17.48 -1.78
CA GLY A 117 -2.60 -16.30 -1.75
C GLY A 117 -2.22 -15.30 -2.84
N MET A 118 -2.69 -14.07 -2.70
CA MET A 118 -2.42 -13.00 -3.66
C MET A 118 -2.09 -11.70 -2.94
N TRP A 119 -1.28 -10.88 -3.58
CA TRP A 119 -1.05 -9.50 -3.18
C TRP A 119 -1.92 -8.57 -4.02
N GLY A 120 -2.29 -7.44 -3.43
CA GLY A 120 -3.01 -6.39 -4.13
C GLY A 120 -2.71 -5.01 -3.57
N THR A 121 -3.23 -4.00 -4.24
CA THR A 121 -3.21 -2.62 -3.77
C THR A 121 -4.51 -1.92 -4.15
N GLY A 122 -4.92 -0.97 -3.33
CA GLY A 122 -5.96 0.00 -3.64
C GLY A 122 -5.42 1.35 -4.11
N GLY A 123 -4.10 1.51 -4.26
CA GLY A 123 -3.47 2.81 -4.51
C GLY A 123 -3.31 3.68 -3.25
N ARG A 124 -3.48 3.11 -2.05
CA ARG A 124 -3.36 3.83 -0.78
C ARG A 124 -1.90 4.22 -0.52
N VAL A 125 -1.70 5.49 -0.17
CA VAL A 125 -0.40 6.03 0.26
C VAL A 125 -0.54 6.69 1.63
N LEU A 126 0.53 6.63 2.41
CA LEU A 126 0.68 7.33 3.68
C LEU A 126 1.75 8.40 3.51
N PHE A 127 1.33 9.66 3.39
CA PHE A 127 2.25 10.80 3.21
C PHE A 127 3.01 11.14 4.49
N ASN A 128 4.20 11.71 4.34
CA ASN A 128 5.02 12.21 5.46
C ASN A 128 5.39 11.13 6.49
N HIS A 129 5.47 9.89 6.06
CA HIS A 129 5.84 8.75 6.88
C HIS A 129 7.03 8.01 6.27
N THR A 130 7.83 7.40 7.14
CA THR A 130 8.77 6.34 6.79
C THR A 130 8.06 4.98 6.88
N PRO A 131 8.58 3.89 6.28
CA PRO A 131 7.98 2.57 6.42
C PRO A 131 7.78 2.12 7.87
N GLU A 132 8.68 2.49 8.78
CA GLU A 132 8.63 2.14 10.20
C GLU A 132 7.46 2.84 10.90
N THR A 133 7.38 4.17 10.75
CA THR A 133 6.27 4.96 11.32
C THR A 133 4.93 4.60 10.68
N ALA A 134 4.91 4.25 9.40
CA ALA A 134 3.72 3.72 8.73
C ALA A 134 3.31 2.35 9.29
N ALA A 135 4.27 1.47 9.59
CA ALA A 135 4.01 0.17 10.19
C ALA A 135 3.35 0.31 11.56
N GLU A 136 3.82 1.24 12.40
CA GLU A 136 3.20 1.54 13.70
C GLU A 136 1.73 1.96 13.55
N ARG A 137 1.41 2.83 12.58
CA ARG A 137 0.04 3.27 12.31
C ARG A 137 -0.86 2.13 11.84
N VAL A 138 -0.37 1.32 10.89
CA VAL A 138 -1.10 0.16 10.39
C VAL A 138 -1.35 -0.84 11.52
N ALA A 139 -0.34 -1.11 12.35
CA ALA A 139 -0.45 -1.98 13.51
C ALA A 139 -1.39 -1.43 14.61
N ALA A 140 -1.59 -0.12 14.67
CA ALA A 140 -2.55 0.54 15.55
C ALA A 140 -3.98 0.61 14.97
N GLY A 141 -4.16 0.32 13.68
CA GLY A 141 -5.46 0.33 13.00
C GLY A 141 -5.91 1.69 12.46
N HIS A 142 -4.97 2.62 12.25
CA HIS A 142 -5.22 3.98 11.73
C HIS A 142 -4.91 4.15 10.24
#